data_AF-A0A8T3VSP9-F1
#
_entry.id   AF-A0A8T3VSP9-F1
#
_cell.length_a   1.000
_cell.length_b   1.000
_cell.length_c   1.000
_cell.angle_alpha   90.00
_cell.angle_beta   90.00
_cell.angle_gamma   90.00
#
_symmetry.space_group_name_H-M   'P 1'
#
loop_
_entity.id
_entity.type
_entity.pdbx_description
1 polymer ?
#
loop_
_entity_poly.entity_id
_entity_poly.type
_entity_poly.pdbx_seq_one_letter_code
_entity_poly.pdbx_strand_id
1 'polypeptide(L)'
;MIVKITNFEENVDVPFIDYEVSGLASEQMIYLDENLDEETSVDEDILKIRMYFKDIFPFQSDVAKIRLDDFISREEIEMNVFLSSFLEDM
;
A
#
# COMPACT_ATOMS: atom_id res chain seq x y z
N MET A 1 13.22 -0.80 2.91
CA MET A 1 11.86 -1.04 2.41
C MET A 1 11.55 -0.10 1.25
N ILE A 2 11.13 -0.66 0.12
CA ILE A 2 10.66 0.05 -1.07
C ILE A 2 9.20 -0.33 -1.26
N VAL A 3 8.31 0.65 -1.36
CA VAL A 3 6.88 0.45 -1.63
C VAL A 3 6.59 0.92 -3.04
N LYS A 4 5.80 0.14 -3.78
CA LYS A 4 5.30 0.53 -5.10
C LYS A 4 3.82 0.23 -5.24
N ILE A 5 3.09 1.15 -5.85
CA ILE A 5 1.72 0.89 -6.30
C ILE A 5 1.78 0.14 -7.63
N THR A 6 1.15 -1.02 -7.70
CA THR A 6 1.14 -1.86 -8.91
C THR A 6 -0.19 -1.83 -9.63
N ASN A 7 -1.26 -1.56 -8.91
CA ASN A 7 -2.61 -1.48 -9.44
C ASN A 7 -3.51 -0.66 -8.51
N PHE A 8 -4.55 -0.03 -9.05
CA PHE A 8 -5.60 0.63 -8.29
C PHE A 8 -6.83 0.83 -9.15
N GLU A 9 -8.01 0.89 -8.53
CA GLU A 9 -9.27 1.18 -9.23
C GLU A 9 -10.21 1.97 -8.32
N GLU A 10 -10.81 3.03 -8.87
CA GLU A 10 -11.74 3.92 -8.16
C GLU A 10 -13.20 3.72 -8.56
N ASN A 11 -13.48 3.10 -9.71
CA ASN A 11 -14.82 2.95 -10.29
C ASN A 11 -15.42 1.54 -10.07
N VAL A 12 -15.18 0.97 -8.90
CA VAL A 12 -15.72 -0.32 -8.45
C VAL A 12 -16.50 -0.15 -7.15
N ASP A 13 -17.26 -1.17 -6.75
CA ASP A 13 -18.09 -1.13 -5.53
C ASP A 13 -17.29 -0.74 -4.28
N VAL A 14 -16.04 -1.19 -4.19
CA VAL A 14 -15.11 -0.81 -3.13
C VAL A 14 -13.76 -0.46 -3.78
N PRO A 15 -13.40 0.84 -3.88
CA PRO A 15 -12.11 1.26 -4.39
C PRO A 15 -10.94 0.62 -3.66
N PHE A 16 -9.84 0.39 -4.36
CA PHE A 16 -8.66 -0.25 -3.78
C PHE A 16 -7.35 0.22 -4.39
N ILE A 17 -6.26 0.01 -3.66
CA ILE A 17 -4.88 0.13 -4.14
C ILE A 17 -4.13 -1.15 -3.79
N ASP A 18 -3.42 -1.71 -4.77
CA ASP A 18 -2.50 -2.82 -4.62
C ASP A 18 -1.07 -2.30 -4.53
N TYR A 19 -0.36 -2.74 -3.50
CA TYR A 19 1.03 -2.40 -3.21
C TYR A 19 1.90 -3.64 -3.31
N GLU A 20 3.13 -3.45 -3.79
CA GLU A 20 4.23 -4.39 -3.63
C GLU A 20 5.32 -3.75 -2.77
N VAL A 21 5.74 -4.48 -1.74
CA VAL A 21 6.75 -4.03 -0.78
C VAL A 21 7.93 -4.98 -0.87
N SER A 22 9.12 -4.42 -1.13
CA SER A 22 10.36 -5.17 -1.23
C SER A 22 11.45 -4.61 -0.32
N GLY A 23 12.51 -5.39 -0.09
CA GLY A 23 13.60 -5.01 0.80
C GLY A 23 13.20 -5.03 2.28
N LEU A 24 12.35 -6.00 2.63
CA LEU A 24 12.03 -6.42 4.00
C LEU A 24 12.71 -7.76 4.29
N ALA A 25 13.09 -7.99 5.55
CA ALA A 25 13.50 -9.31 6.00
C ALA A 25 12.29 -10.25 6.11
N SER A 26 12.49 -11.56 6.03
CA SER A 26 11.40 -12.54 6.10
C SER A 26 10.58 -12.43 7.39
N GLU A 27 11.22 -12.14 8.53
CA GLU A 27 10.53 -11.91 9.80
C GLU A 27 9.62 -10.69 9.78
N GLN A 28 10.04 -9.61 9.11
CA GLN A 28 9.25 -8.38 8.95
C GLN A 28 8.05 -8.62 8.04
N MET A 29 8.22 -9.40 6.96
CA MET A 29 7.11 -9.74 6.06
C MET A 29 6.05 -10.58 6.77
N ILE A 30 6.46 -11.58 7.54
CA ILE A 30 5.55 -12.40 8.34
C ILE A 30 4.83 -11.56 9.40
N TYR A 31 5.57 -10.70 10.11
CA TYR A 31 4.98 -9.82 11.10
C TYR A 31 3.89 -8.92 10.49
N LEU A 32 4.17 -8.29 9.35
CA LEU A 32 3.18 -7.44 8.67
C LEU A 32 1.98 -8.25 8.17
N ASP A 33 2.21 -9.43 7.59
CA ASP A 33 1.14 -10.32 7.10
C ASP A 33 0.20 -10.80 8.24
N GLU A 34 0.72 -10.94 9.46
CA GLU A 34 -0.06 -11.38 10.63
C GLU A 34 -0.75 -10.23 11.38
N ASN A 35 -0.27 -8.98 11.25
CA ASN A 35 -0.71 -7.85 12.08
C ASN A 35 -1.41 -6.72 11.32
N LEU A 36 -1.35 -6.71 9.99
CA LEU A 36 -2.14 -5.80 9.17
C LEU A 36 -3.59 -6.29 9.09
N ASP A 37 -4.53 -5.35 9.12
CA ASP A 37 -5.96 -5.64 8.96
C ASP A 37 -6.32 -5.84 7.46
N GLU A 38 -5.41 -5.43 6.58
CA GLU A 38 -5.53 -5.45 5.13
C GLU A 38 -5.34 -6.85 4.53
N GLU A 39 -5.76 -7.02 3.27
CA GLU A 39 -5.52 -8.27 2.55
C GLU A 39 -4.04 -8.33 2.13
N THR A 40 -3.28 -9.21 2.78
CA THR A 40 -1.85 -9.39 2.51
C THR A 40 -1.53 -10.77 1.94
N SER A 41 -0.42 -10.86 1.22
CA SER A 41 0.20 -12.14 0.87
C SER A 41 1.69 -11.98 0.65
N VAL A 42 2.46 -13.01 0.99
CA VAL A 42 3.90 -13.06 0.76
C VAL A 42 4.20 -13.93 -0.45
N ASP A 43 4.93 -13.39 -1.41
CA ASP A 43 5.40 -14.08 -2.62
C ASP A 43 6.92 -13.84 -2.77
N GLU A 44 7.71 -14.89 -2.53
CA GLU A 44 9.18 -14.83 -2.46
C GLU A 44 9.67 -13.74 -1.48
N ASP A 45 10.29 -12.68 -1.99
CA ASP A 45 10.83 -11.55 -1.23
C ASP A 45 9.96 -10.28 -1.35
N ILE A 46 8.68 -10.47 -1.72
CA ILE A 46 7.71 -9.38 -1.92
C ILE A 46 6.49 -9.61 -1.03
N LEU A 47 6.16 -8.61 -0.22
CA LEU A 47 4.89 -8.51 0.47
C LEU A 47 3.91 -7.75 -0.42
N LYS A 48 2.80 -8.39 -0.78
CA LYS A 48 1.69 -7.79 -1.53
C LYS A 48 0.61 -7.37 -0.56
N ILE A 49 0.08 -6.16 -0.72
CA ILE A 49 -0.95 -5.59 0.15
C ILE A 49 -2.05 -5.01 -0.72
N ARG A 50 -3.30 -5.40 -0.47
CA ARG A 50 -4.47 -4.73 -1.04
C ARG A 50 -5.20 -3.96 0.05
N MET A 51 -5.26 -2.64 -0.13
CA MET A 51 -5.98 -1.74 0.77
C MET A 51 -7.27 -1.26 0.11
N TYR A 52 -8.39 -1.42 0.81
CA TYR A 52 -9.71 -1.00 0.36
C TYR A 52 -10.10 0.36 0.97
N PHE A 53 -10.64 1.26 0.17
CA PHE A 53 -11.02 2.61 0.57
C PHE A 53 -12.54 2.79 0.48
N LYS A 54 -13.21 2.79 1.63
CA LYS A 54 -14.69 2.94 1.71
C LYS A 54 -15.16 4.39 1.74
N ASP A 55 -14.36 5.28 2.30
CA ASP A 55 -14.77 6.67 2.55
C ASP A 55 -14.14 7.66 1.55
N ILE A 56 -12.82 7.67 1.46
CA ILE A 56 -12.06 8.63 0.65
C ILE A 56 -10.95 7.89 -0.10
N PHE A 57 -10.99 7.92 -1.43
CA PHE A 57 -9.95 7.33 -2.26
C PHE A 57 -8.82 8.36 -2.51
N PRO A 58 -7.53 8.00 -2.35
CA PRO A 58 -6.41 8.94 -2.43
C PRO A 58 -6.33 9.72 -3.76
N PHE A 59 -6.80 9.14 -4.87
CA PHE A 59 -6.68 9.73 -6.20
C PHE A 59 -7.98 10.34 -6.75
N GLN A 60 -9.00 10.51 -5.91
CA GLN A 60 -10.33 10.96 -6.36
C GLN A 60 -10.41 12.41 -6.86
N SER A 61 -9.41 13.25 -6.54
CA SER A 61 -9.47 14.69 -6.84
C SER A 61 -9.23 14.99 -8.33
N ASP A 62 -9.87 16.04 -8.85
CA ASP A 62 -9.63 16.50 -10.24
C ASP A 62 -8.16 16.86 -10.49
N VAL A 63 -7.46 17.32 -9.46
CA VAL A 63 -6.03 17.62 -9.52
C VAL A 63 -5.19 16.34 -9.63
N ALA A 64 -5.60 15.27 -8.94
CA ALA A 64 -4.95 13.96 -9.06
C ALA A 64 -5.06 13.41 -10.49
N LYS A 65 -6.17 13.65 -11.20
CA LYS A 65 -6.32 13.25 -12.61
C LYS A 65 -5.34 13.95 -13.56
N ILE A 66 -4.83 15.12 -13.18
CA ILE A 66 -3.86 15.89 -13.97
C ILE A 66 -2.41 15.54 -13.57
N ARG A 67 -2.19 15.22 -12.30
CA ARG A 67 -0.85 14.96 -11.71
C ARG A 67 -0.80 13.63 -10.98
N LEU A 68 -1.29 12.58 -11.62
CA LEU A 68 -1.45 11.27 -11.00
C LEU A 68 -0.14 10.72 -10.44
N ASP A 69 0.97 10.90 -11.16
CA ASP A 69 2.30 10.45 -10.74
C ASP A 69 2.75 11.08 -9.40
N ASP A 70 2.41 12.36 -9.17
CA ASP A 70 2.71 13.05 -7.91
C ASP A 70 1.93 12.42 -6.74
N PHE A 71 0.68 12.04 -6.99
CA PHE A 71 -0.18 11.40 -5.99
C PHE A 71 0.22 9.95 -5.73
N ILE A 72 0.58 9.19 -6.77
CA ILE A 72 1.15 7.84 -6.62
C ILE A 72 2.42 7.91 -5.78
N SER A 73 3.35 8.81 -6.11
CA SER A 73 4.60 8.97 -5.37
C SER A 73 4.35 9.34 -3.91
N ARG A 74 3.36 10.19 -3.65
CA ARG A 74 2.97 10.57 -2.30
C ARG A 74 2.36 9.39 -1.53
N GLU A 75 1.46 8.63 -2.14
CA GLU A 75 0.83 7.47 -1.51
C GLU A 75 1.85 6.38 -1.20
N GLU A 76 2.83 6.14 -2.09
CA GLU A 76 3.94 5.22 -1.83
C GLU A 76 4.77 5.65 -0.61
N ILE A 77 4.99 6.96 -0.43
CA ILE A 77 5.67 7.50 0.77
C ILE A 77 4.81 7.32 2.02
N GLU A 78 3.52 7.64 1.95
CA GLU A 78 2.58 7.50 3.07
C GLU A 78 2.51 6.04 3.53
N MET A 79 2.39 5.09 2.60
CA MET A 79 2.42 3.66 2.88
C MET A 79 3.76 3.21 3.48
N ASN A 80 4.89 3.75 3.00
CA ASN A 80 6.20 3.43 3.57
C ASN A 80 6.29 3.87 5.04
N VAL A 81 5.79 5.06 5.36
CA VAL A 81 5.75 5.58 6.74
C VAL A 81 4.82 4.74 7.61
N PHE A 82 3.64 4.39 7.09
CA PHE A 82 2.68 3.52 7.77
C PHE A 82 3.29 2.17 8.14
N LEU A 83 3.85 1.44 7.17
CA LEU A 83 4.47 0.14 7.43
C LEU A 83 5.69 0.25 8.35
N SER A 84 6.46 1.34 8.24
CA SER A 84 7.58 1.58 9.15
C SER A 84 7.10 1.74 10.60
N SER A 85 5.97 2.41 10.82
CA SER A 85 5.40 2.56 12.16
C SER A 85 4.95 1.24 12.78
N PHE A 86 4.42 0.30 11.98
CA PHE A 86 4.11 -1.06 12.46
C PHE A 86 5.38 -1.84 12.84
N LEU A 87 6.43 -1.72 12.03
CA LEU A 87 7.69 -2.42 12.28
C LEU A 87 8.48 -1.85 13.47
N GLU A 88 8.21 -0.62 13.90
CA GLU A 88 8.80 -0.07 15.14
C GLU A 88 8.28 -0.78 16.40
N ASP A 89 7.11 -1.42 16.33
CA ASP A 89 6.48 -2.14 17.44
C ASP A 89 6.86 -3.65 17.49
N MET A 90 7.75 -4.11 16.59
CA MET A 90 8.27 -5.49 16.53
C MET A 90 9.53 -5.68 17.39
#